data_AF-A0A933HNA0-F1
#
_entry.id   AF-A0A933HNA0-F1
#
_cell.length_a   1.000
_cell.length_b   1.000
_cell.length_c   1.000
_cell.angle_alpha   90.00
_cell.angle_beta   90.00
_cell.angle_gamma   90.00
#
_symmetry.space_group_name_H-M   'P 1'
#
loop_
_entity.id
_entity.type
_entity.pdbx_description
1 polymer ?
#
loop_
_entity_poly.entity_id
_entity_poly.type
_entity_poly.pdbx_seq_one_letter_code
_entity_poly.pdbx_strand_id
1 'polypeptide(L)'
;MPNLNLQRPEFEPQTPNPGLQARASSRTITYTFDSAGRLAQVDYADSTRITYTYDNSGNLLRLEIVGAPSRGTPTPTRTPTPTRTPKPTRQPVTHIVISELRTRGPNGESDEFVELFNPGNVAVNIGGWTIQVSDRAGHVSTLLTIASSTRLRPGRHFLAAHASKRSGDYSSAVSPDQRFTHKLPDAGGIALLQPDGTIVDQVGMSEGAAFKEGTPLAPVTGDEDRGYERRRGGAAGSCVDTNDNAADFKIRAPSDPQNLASPATRCP
;
A
#
# COMPACT_ATOMS: atom_id res chain seq x y z
N MET A 1 10.18 -37.86 3.15
CA MET A 1 8.76 -38.12 3.51
C MET A 1 8.14 -36.79 3.92
N PRO A 2 6.86 -36.55 3.57
CA PRO A 2 6.51 -35.56 2.55
C PRO A 2 5.96 -34.22 3.08
N ASN A 3 5.90 -33.27 2.14
CA ASN A 3 5.36 -31.91 2.19
C ASN A 3 4.12 -31.72 3.09
N LEU A 4 4.18 -30.74 3.99
CA LEU A 4 2.98 -30.17 4.62
C LEU A 4 2.28 -29.25 3.62
N ASN A 5 1.16 -29.74 3.11
CA ASN A 5 0.20 -28.99 2.31
C ASN A 5 -0.69 -28.20 3.28
N LEU A 6 -0.54 -26.88 3.35
CA LEU A 6 -1.49 -26.02 4.08
C LEU A 6 -2.69 -25.76 3.16
N GLN A 7 -3.71 -26.60 3.27
CA GLN A 7 -5.03 -26.28 2.72
C GLN A 7 -5.67 -25.21 3.59
N ARG A 8 -5.87 -24.03 2.97
CA ARG A 8 -6.66 -22.91 3.50
C ARG A 8 -8.10 -23.41 3.72
N PRO A 9 -8.70 -23.28 4.91
CA PRO A 9 -10.12 -23.53 5.05
C PRO A 9 -10.88 -22.44 4.29
N GLU A 10 -11.71 -22.90 3.37
CA GLU A 10 -12.73 -22.17 2.64
C GLU A 10 -13.68 -21.48 3.64
N PHE A 11 -13.90 -20.19 3.49
CA PHE A 11 -14.78 -19.39 4.35
C PHE A 11 -16.12 -19.24 3.62
N GLU A 12 -17.11 -20.04 3.97
CA GLU A 12 -18.50 -19.72 3.66
C GLU A 12 -19.10 -18.83 4.77
N PRO A 13 -19.97 -17.85 4.44
CA PRO A 13 -20.43 -16.85 5.39
C PRO A 13 -21.72 -17.32 6.07
N GLN A 14 -21.67 -17.72 7.34
CA GLN A 14 -22.87 -17.91 8.18
C GLN A 14 -22.58 -17.53 9.65
N THR A 15 -23.28 -16.48 10.11
CA THR A 15 -23.63 -16.04 11.50
C THR A 15 -22.51 -15.75 12.53
N PRO A 16 -22.73 -14.78 13.46
CA PRO A 16 -21.73 -14.37 14.45
C PRO A 16 -21.59 -15.47 15.50
N ASN A 17 -20.53 -16.26 15.40
CA ASN A 17 -20.29 -17.43 16.23
C ASN A 17 -19.76 -16.98 17.61
N PRO A 18 -20.50 -17.16 18.73
CA PRO A 18 -19.99 -16.84 20.05
C PRO A 18 -19.14 -18.02 20.55
N GLY A 19 -17.82 -17.89 20.44
CA GLY A 19 -16.87 -18.80 21.07
C GLY A 19 -15.98 -19.56 20.08
N LEU A 20 -14.75 -19.07 19.86
CA LEU A 20 -13.72 -19.88 19.21
C LEU A 20 -13.06 -20.76 20.28
N GLN A 21 -12.88 -22.06 19.99
CA GLN A 21 -12.15 -22.99 20.84
C GLN A 21 -10.87 -23.44 20.12
N ALA A 22 -9.72 -23.31 20.77
CA ALA A 22 -8.46 -23.89 20.30
C ALA A 22 -8.08 -25.07 21.19
N ARG A 23 -7.70 -26.21 20.58
CA ARG A 23 -7.20 -27.39 21.30
C ARG A 23 -5.72 -27.56 21.03
N ALA A 24 -4.90 -27.40 22.06
CA ALA A 24 -3.53 -27.91 22.07
C ALA A 24 -3.43 -28.95 23.20
N SER A 25 -3.11 -30.20 22.84
CA SER A 25 -2.74 -31.27 23.78
C SER A 25 -3.64 -31.41 25.03
N SER A 26 -4.90 -31.79 24.79
CA SER A 26 -5.98 -32.04 25.80
C SER A 26 -6.34 -30.90 26.76
N ARG A 27 -5.87 -29.68 26.52
CA ARG A 27 -6.28 -28.46 27.25
C ARG A 27 -7.09 -27.55 26.33
N THR A 28 -8.35 -27.31 26.68
CA THR A 28 -9.24 -26.42 25.93
C THR A 28 -9.02 -24.98 26.37
N ILE A 29 -8.77 -24.09 25.41
CA ILE A 29 -8.80 -22.63 25.63
C ILE A 29 -10.02 -22.09 24.91
N THR A 30 -10.85 -21.31 25.62
CA THR A 30 -12.08 -20.72 25.07
C THR A 30 -11.90 -19.22 24.95
N TYR A 31 -12.23 -18.67 23.77
CA TYR A 31 -12.19 -17.24 23.48
C TYR A 31 -13.61 -16.72 23.30
N THR A 32 -13.97 -15.66 24.04
CA THR A 32 -15.26 -14.96 23.89
C THR A 32 -15.01 -13.58 23.30
N PHE A 33 -15.83 -13.18 22.34
CA PHE A 33 -15.78 -11.87 21.71
C PHE A 33 -16.98 -11.01 22.11
N ASP A 34 -16.81 -9.69 22.14
CA ASP A 34 -17.90 -8.74 22.32
C ASP A 34 -18.72 -8.55 21.03
N SER A 35 -19.76 -7.72 21.08
CA SER A 35 -20.64 -7.43 19.94
C SER A 35 -19.95 -6.69 18.79
N ALA A 36 -18.74 -6.15 19.01
CA ALA A 36 -17.91 -5.52 17.99
C ALA A 36 -16.85 -6.49 17.41
N GLY A 37 -16.87 -7.78 17.81
CA GLY A 37 -15.93 -8.80 17.34
C GLY A 37 -14.54 -8.72 18.00
N ARG A 38 -14.39 -7.99 19.11
CA ARG A 38 -13.12 -7.86 19.85
C ARG A 38 -13.06 -8.87 20.97
N LEU A 39 -11.85 -9.32 21.35
CA LEU A 39 -11.66 -10.35 22.37
C LEU A 39 -12.09 -9.84 23.76
N ALA A 40 -13.18 -10.36 24.31
CA ALA A 40 -13.70 -9.97 25.62
C ALA A 40 -13.20 -10.87 26.76
N GLN A 41 -12.92 -12.15 26.48
CA GLN A 41 -12.50 -13.10 27.51
C GLN A 41 -11.66 -14.24 26.94
N VAL A 42 -10.69 -14.71 27.73
CA VAL A 42 -9.97 -15.97 27.52
C VAL A 42 -10.09 -16.82 28.78
N ASP A 43 -10.65 -18.01 28.64
CA ASP A 43 -10.66 -19.04 29.68
C ASP A 43 -9.61 -20.09 29.37
N TYR A 44 -8.62 -20.22 30.26
CA TYR A 44 -7.58 -21.24 30.16
C TYR A 44 -8.02 -22.53 30.88
N ALA A 45 -7.46 -23.65 30.45
CA ALA A 45 -7.76 -24.96 31.01
C ALA A 45 -7.37 -25.11 32.49
N ASP A 46 -6.51 -24.24 33.03
CA ASP A 46 -6.09 -24.21 34.43
C ASP A 46 -7.01 -23.36 35.32
N SER A 47 -8.20 -22.99 34.82
CA SER A 47 -9.17 -22.10 35.48
C SER A 47 -8.70 -20.66 35.64
N THR A 48 -7.56 -20.29 35.05
CA THR A 48 -7.21 -18.88 34.86
C THR A 48 -8.17 -18.26 33.84
N ARG A 49 -8.81 -17.15 34.20
CA ARG A 49 -9.62 -16.33 33.30
C ARG A 49 -8.97 -14.97 33.14
N ILE A 50 -8.93 -14.48 31.91
CA ILE A 50 -8.59 -13.11 31.58
C ILE A 50 -9.80 -12.43 30.95
N THR A 51 -10.24 -11.31 31.52
CA THR A 51 -11.35 -10.49 31.01
C THR A 51 -10.82 -9.15 30.51
N TYR A 52 -11.30 -8.72 29.34
CA TYR A 52 -10.93 -7.47 28.67
C TYR A 52 -12.16 -6.56 28.60
N THR A 53 -11.98 -5.28 28.95
CA THR A 53 -12.99 -4.24 28.67
C THR A 53 -12.40 -3.14 27.82
N TYR A 54 -13.23 -2.53 26.99
CA TYR A 54 -12.83 -1.53 26.04
C TYR A 54 -13.65 -0.24 26.19
N ASP A 55 -13.08 0.89 25.79
CA ASP A 55 -13.82 2.12 25.60
C ASP A 55 -14.65 2.11 24.29
N ASN A 56 -15.43 3.18 24.08
CA ASN A 56 -16.27 3.36 22.89
C ASN A 56 -15.47 3.59 21.60
N SER A 57 -14.15 3.84 21.69
CA SER A 57 -13.27 4.08 20.54
C SER A 57 -12.47 2.85 20.12
N GLY A 58 -12.62 1.71 20.79
CA GLY A 58 -11.87 0.50 20.46
C GLY A 58 -10.73 0.17 21.42
N ASN A 59 -10.35 1.07 22.32
CA ASN A 59 -9.13 0.93 23.10
C ASN A 59 -9.38 0.11 24.37
N LEU A 60 -8.38 -0.69 24.76
CA LEU A 60 -8.46 -1.49 25.99
C LEU A 60 -8.50 -0.56 27.21
N LEU A 61 -9.60 -0.60 27.94
CA LEU A 61 -9.82 0.17 29.17
C LEU A 61 -9.30 -0.60 30.39
N ARG A 62 -9.51 -1.92 30.44
CA ARG A 62 -9.15 -2.74 31.60
C ARG A 62 -8.87 -4.19 31.22
N LEU A 63 -7.98 -4.82 31.99
CA LEU A 63 -7.78 -6.27 32.00
C LEU A 63 -7.85 -6.79 33.44
N GLU A 64 -8.59 -7.86 33.66
CA GLU A 64 -8.68 -8.57 34.94
C GLU A 64 -8.24 -10.03 34.79
N ILE A 65 -7.52 -10.55 35.78
CA ILE A 65 -7.11 -11.96 35.84
C ILE A 65 -7.70 -12.59 37.11
N VAL A 66 -8.38 -13.73 36.98
CA VAL A 66 -9.00 -14.48 38.08
C VAL A 66 -8.53 -15.94 38.03
N GLY A 67 -8.21 -16.54 39.18
CA GLY A 67 -7.97 -18.00 39.30
C GLY A 67 -6.51 -18.49 39.25
N ALA A 68 -5.51 -17.60 39.15
CA ALA A 68 -4.10 -18.02 39.16
C ALA A 68 -3.67 -18.54 40.55
N PRO A 69 -3.01 -19.71 40.66
CA PRO A 69 -2.49 -20.21 41.93
C PRO A 69 -1.38 -19.28 42.47
N SER A 70 -1.55 -18.83 43.72
CA SER A 70 -0.56 -18.01 44.43
C SER A 70 0.72 -18.81 44.70
N ARG A 71 1.76 -18.56 43.91
CA ARG A 71 3.11 -19.07 44.18
C ARG A 71 4.11 -17.93 44.01
N GLY A 72 4.51 -17.36 45.16
CA GLY A 72 5.60 -16.39 45.31
C GLY A 72 5.32 -15.04 44.66
N THR A 73 5.45 -13.95 45.42
CA THR A 73 5.36 -12.59 44.90
C THR A 73 6.28 -12.44 43.70
N PRO A 74 5.78 -12.32 42.46
CA PRO A 74 6.65 -11.94 41.37
C PRO A 74 7.09 -10.51 41.66
N THR A 75 8.40 -10.29 41.70
CA THR A 75 8.95 -8.93 41.54
C THR A 75 8.20 -8.33 40.35
N PRO A 76 7.59 -7.11 40.47
CA PRO A 76 6.86 -6.51 39.36
C PRO A 76 7.82 -6.36 38.19
N THR A 77 7.83 -7.36 37.33
CA THR A 77 8.51 -7.33 36.06
C THR A 77 7.70 -6.31 35.31
N ARG A 78 8.31 -5.13 35.05
CA ARG A 78 7.66 -4.07 34.27
C ARG A 78 6.99 -4.76 33.10
N THR A 79 5.66 -4.80 33.11
CA THR A 79 4.86 -5.30 32.01
C THR A 79 5.43 -4.58 30.78
N PRO A 80 5.81 -5.30 29.70
CA PRO A 80 6.19 -4.61 28.48
C PRO A 80 5.04 -3.66 28.20
N THR A 81 5.32 -2.35 28.30
CA THR A 81 4.34 -1.33 27.93
C THR A 81 3.83 -1.78 26.59
N PRO A 82 2.50 -1.96 26.38
CA PRO A 82 1.99 -2.36 25.09
C PRO A 82 2.64 -1.41 24.09
N THR A 83 3.55 -1.95 23.28
CA THR A 83 4.18 -1.17 22.23
C THR A 83 3.00 -0.72 21.42
N ARG A 84 2.64 0.57 21.52
CA ARG A 84 1.65 1.15 20.61
C ARG A 84 2.06 0.61 19.26
N THR A 85 1.22 -0.21 18.62
CA THR A 85 1.36 -0.45 17.19
C THR A 85 1.51 0.95 16.63
N PRO A 86 2.66 1.29 16.03
CA PRO A 86 2.88 2.66 15.62
C PRO A 86 1.70 2.99 14.74
N LYS A 87 0.89 3.98 15.15
CA LYS A 87 0.00 4.67 14.21
C LYS A 87 0.90 4.93 13.01
N PRO A 88 0.55 4.48 11.78
CA PRO A 88 1.45 4.49 10.63
C PRO A 88 2.14 5.84 10.64
N THR A 89 3.40 5.78 11.06
CA THR A 89 4.13 6.99 11.36
C THR A 89 4.51 7.44 9.99
N ARG A 90 3.92 8.54 9.51
CA ARG A 90 4.24 9.18 8.24
C ARG A 90 5.76 9.24 8.13
N GLN A 91 6.37 8.25 7.48
CA GLN A 91 7.79 8.22 7.28
C GLN A 91 8.05 9.30 6.24
N PRO A 92 8.99 10.23 6.49
CA PRO A 92 9.46 11.09 5.41
C PRO A 92 10.00 10.18 4.32
N VAL A 93 9.36 10.21 3.15
CA VAL A 93 9.76 9.40 2.02
C VAL A 93 11.12 9.90 1.55
N THR A 94 12.11 8.99 1.55
CA THR A 94 13.51 9.31 1.20
C THR A 94 13.92 8.75 -0.16
N HIS A 95 13.04 7.98 -0.80
CA HIS A 95 13.25 7.39 -2.12
C HIS A 95 12.31 8.03 -3.15
N ILE A 96 12.52 7.70 -4.43
CA ILE A 96 11.69 8.21 -5.53
C ILE A 96 10.37 7.45 -5.57
N VAL A 97 9.25 8.15 -5.60
CA VAL A 97 7.92 7.53 -5.64
C VAL A 97 7.22 7.73 -6.96
N ILE A 98 6.31 6.83 -7.30
CA ILE A 98 5.22 7.00 -8.24
C ILE A 98 4.23 7.98 -7.59
N SER A 99 4.11 9.16 -8.16
CA SER A 99 3.31 10.26 -7.59
C SER A 99 1.96 10.45 -8.27
N GLU A 100 1.83 10.09 -9.54
CA GLU A 100 0.55 10.06 -10.24
C GLU A 100 0.56 8.98 -11.33
N LEU A 101 -0.59 8.37 -11.58
CA LEU A 101 -0.80 7.47 -12.70
C LEU A 101 -2.19 7.62 -13.30
N ARG A 102 -2.27 7.36 -14.61
CA ARG A 102 -3.50 7.27 -15.37
C ARG A 102 -3.39 6.15 -16.39
N THR A 103 -4.36 5.24 -16.42
CA THR A 103 -4.40 4.13 -17.39
C THR A 103 -5.33 4.40 -18.59
N ARG A 104 -6.21 5.41 -18.48
CA ARG A 104 -7.13 5.86 -19.54
C ARG A 104 -7.48 7.32 -19.31
N GLY A 105 -7.83 8.06 -20.36
CA GLY A 105 -8.18 9.48 -20.26
C GLY A 105 -9.06 9.97 -21.40
N PRO A 106 -9.31 11.28 -21.50
CA PRO A 106 -10.20 11.89 -22.49
C PRO A 106 -9.99 11.45 -23.94
N ASN A 107 -8.75 11.11 -24.32
CA ASN A 107 -8.43 10.67 -25.67
C ASN A 107 -8.38 9.14 -25.83
N GLY A 108 -9.00 8.42 -24.89
CA GLY A 108 -9.22 6.98 -24.91
C GLY A 108 -8.22 6.18 -24.07
N GLU A 109 -8.17 4.87 -24.34
CA GLU A 109 -7.31 3.92 -23.63
C GLU A 109 -5.81 4.19 -23.75
N SER A 110 -5.38 5.07 -24.66
CA SER A 110 -3.97 5.46 -24.87
C SER A 110 -3.57 6.76 -24.21
N ASP A 111 -4.50 7.38 -23.48
CA ASP A 111 -4.25 8.59 -22.73
C ASP A 111 -3.71 8.23 -21.34
N GLU A 112 -2.48 7.73 -21.36
CA GLU A 112 -1.84 7.03 -20.27
C GLU A 112 -0.57 7.77 -19.83
N PHE A 113 -0.33 7.81 -18.52
CA PHE A 113 0.94 8.29 -17.99
C PHE A 113 1.28 7.69 -16.62
N VAL A 114 2.58 7.76 -16.30
CA VAL A 114 3.15 7.53 -14.98
C VAL A 114 4.04 8.72 -14.66
N GLU A 115 3.84 9.30 -13.48
CA GLU A 115 4.67 10.36 -12.92
C GLU A 115 5.49 9.82 -11.75
N LEU A 116 6.77 10.17 -11.72
CA LEU A 116 7.67 9.95 -10.60
C LEU A 116 7.98 11.27 -9.90
N PHE A 117 8.21 11.22 -8.59
CA PHE A 117 8.54 12.37 -7.76
C PHE A 117 9.71 12.07 -6.82
N ASN A 118 10.58 13.07 -6.63
CA ASN A 118 11.61 13.03 -5.59
C ASN A 118 11.17 13.81 -4.32
N PRO A 119 10.61 13.13 -3.31
CA PRO A 119 10.27 13.73 -2.02
C PRO A 119 11.49 14.00 -1.13
N GLY A 120 12.65 13.43 -1.46
CA GLY A 120 13.88 13.58 -0.71
C GLY A 120 14.52 14.96 -0.85
N ASN A 121 15.58 15.18 -0.08
CA ASN A 121 16.36 16.42 -0.07
C ASN A 121 17.67 16.33 -0.87
N VAL A 122 17.93 15.20 -1.53
CA VAL A 122 19.10 14.97 -2.40
C VAL A 122 18.68 14.63 -3.83
N ALA A 123 19.49 15.02 -4.80
CA ALA A 123 19.23 14.70 -6.20
C ALA A 123 19.62 13.24 -6.52
N VAL A 124 18.69 12.47 -7.06
CA VAL A 124 18.85 11.04 -7.39
C VAL A 124 19.04 10.90 -8.90
N ASN A 125 20.04 10.11 -9.32
CA ASN A 125 20.15 9.68 -10.71
C ASN A 125 19.21 8.49 -10.92
N ILE A 126 18.20 8.67 -11.78
CA ILE A 126 17.22 7.63 -12.14
C ILE A 126 17.45 7.11 -13.56
N GLY A 127 18.52 7.53 -14.24
CA GLY A 127 18.89 7.00 -15.53
C GLY A 127 19.21 5.50 -15.45
N GLY A 128 18.67 4.74 -16.41
CA GLY A 128 18.78 3.28 -16.45
C GLY A 128 17.82 2.54 -15.52
N TRP A 129 17.06 3.24 -14.67
CA TRP A 129 15.96 2.63 -13.92
C TRP A 129 14.84 2.24 -14.88
N THR A 130 14.02 1.27 -14.50
CA THR A 130 12.90 0.81 -15.32
C THR A 130 11.57 1.07 -14.64
N ILE A 131 10.58 1.48 -15.42
CA ILE A 131 9.17 1.34 -15.06
C ILE A 131 8.72 0.00 -15.61
N GLN A 132 8.30 -0.90 -14.73
CA GLN A 132 7.73 -2.20 -15.08
C GLN A 132 6.23 -2.20 -14.80
N VAL A 133 5.50 -3.04 -15.53
CA VAL A 133 4.07 -3.25 -15.35
C VAL A 133 3.77 -4.72 -15.20
N SER A 134 2.72 -5.03 -14.44
CA SER A 134 2.14 -6.37 -14.38
C SER A 134 0.69 -6.34 -14.81
N ASP A 135 0.21 -7.35 -15.53
CA ASP A 135 -1.22 -7.52 -15.77
C ASP A 135 -1.96 -7.99 -14.50
N ARG A 136 -3.28 -8.21 -14.60
CA ARG A 136 -4.11 -8.72 -13.50
C ARG A 136 -3.77 -10.15 -13.08
N ALA A 137 -3.14 -10.93 -13.95
CA ALA A 137 -2.70 -12.29 -13.65
C ALA A 137 -1.28 -12.34 -13.06
N GLY A 138 -0.60 -11.19 -12.99
CA GLY A 138 0.76 -11.06 -12.46
C GLY A 138 1.86 -11.23 -13.51
N HIS A 139 1.56 -11.26 -14.81
CA HIS A 139 2.61 -11.31 -15.84
C HIS A 139 3.30 -9.95 -15.93
N VAL A 140 4.62 -9.95 -15.77
CA VAL A 140 5.46 -8.74 -15.74
C VAL A 140 6.06 -8.44 -17.11
N SER A 141 6.12 -7.16 -17.47
CA SER A 141 6.87 -6.65 -18.63
C SER A 141 7.48 -5.28 -18.34
N THR A 142 8.48 -4.88 -19.12
CA THR A 142 9.05 -3.52 -19.02
C THR A 142 8.23 -2.54 -19.84
N LEU A 143 7.73 -1.49 -19.21
CA LEU A 143 7.05 -0.38 -19.89
C LEU A 143 8.06 0.56 -20.53
N LEU A 144 9.10 0.91 -19.76
CA LEU A 144 10.10 1.92 -20.13
C LEU A 144 11.41 1.72 -19.37
N THR A 145 12.54 1.90 -20.05
CA THR A 145 13.84 2.20 -19.41
C THR A 145 14.09 3.69 -19.47
N ILE A 146 14.32 4.33 -18.32
CA ILE A 146 14.54 5.78 -18.23
C ILE A 146 15.90 6.14 -18.84
N ALA A 147 15.94 7.18 -19.68
CA ALA A 147 17.16 7.62 -20.34
C ALA A 147 18.30 7.85 -19.33
N SER A 148 19.51 7.40 -19.68
CA SER A 148 20.67 7.33 -18.77
C SER A 148 21.13 8.68 -18.18
N SER A 149 20.74 9.80 -18.79
CA SER A 149 21.07 11.16 -18.32
C SER A 149 20.06 11.75 -17.32
N THR A 150 18.99 11.02 -16.98
CA THR A 150 17.88 11.58 -16.19
C THR A 150 18.23 11.66 -14.71
N ARG A 151 18.25 12.88 -14.18
CA ARG A 151 18.49 13.15 -12.75
C ARG A 151 17.34 13.94 -12.14
N LEU A 152 16.75 13.39 -11.08
CA LEU A 152 15.63 14.00 -10.38
C LEU A 152 16.12 14.76 -9.15
N ARG A 153 16.12 16.10 -9.22
CA ARG A 153 16.46 16.96 -8.08
C ARG A 153 15.35 16.92 -7.02
N PRO A 154 15.63 17.32 -5.77
CA PRO A 154 14.61 17.45 -4.73
C PRO A 154 13.38 18.21 -5.21
N GLY A 155 12.20 17.66 -4.97
CA GLY A 155 10.93 18.25 -5.36
C GLY A 155 10.62 18.22 -6.85
N ARG A 156 11.43 17.55 -7.69
CA ARG A 156 11.18 17.45 -9.14
C ARG A 156 10.43 16.19 -9.51
N HIS A 157 9.78 16.28 -10.66
CA HIS A 157 8.97 15.21 -11.25
C HIS A 157 9.58 14.72 -12.56
N PHE A 158 9.25 13.49 -12.92
CA PHE A 158 9.55 12.91 -14.22
C PHE A 158 8.26 12.30 -14.77
N LEU A 159 7.88 12.70 -15.98
CA LEU A 159 6.64 12.30 -16.60
C LEU A 159 6.90 11.37 -17.79
N ALA A 160 6.41 10.14 -17.69
CA ALA A 160 6.37 9.20 -18.81
C ALA A 160 4.93 9.06 -19.31
N ALA A 161 4.71 9.25 -20.61
CA ALA A 161 3.38 9.10 -21.21
C ALA A 161 3.40 8.25 -22.48
N HIS A 162 2.26 7.68 -22.85
CA HIS A 162 2.18 6.82 -24.02
C HIS A 162 2.44 7.60 -25.33
N ALA A 163 3.28 7.03 -26.20
CA ALA A 163 3.44 7.37 -27.61
C ALA A 163 2.48 6.51 -28.40
N SER A 164 1.22 6.94 -28.51
CA SER A 164 0.32 6.24 -29.42
C SER A 164 0.73 6.50 -30.88
N LYS A 165 0.30 5.60 -31.77
CA LYS A 165 0.48 5.74 -33.23
C LYS A 165 -0.44 6.78 -33.86
N ARG A 166 -1.39 7.36 -33.10
CA ARG A 166 -2.30 8.42 -33.54
C ARG A 166 -1.89 9.74 -32.89
N SER A 167 -1.83 10.81 -33.69
CA SER A 167 -1.60 12.16 -33.17
C SER A 167 -2.78 12.57 -32.27
N GLY A 168 -2.49 12.97 -31.03
CA GLY A 168 -3.49 13.54 -30.12
C GLY A 168 -3.86 12.68 -28.92
N ASP A 169 -3.34 11.47 -28.76
CA ASP A 169 -3.86 10.53 -27.75
C ASP A 169 -3.46 10.83 -26.28
N TYR A 170 -2.51 11.73 -26.04
CA TYR A 170 -2.20 12.21 -24.69
C TYR A 170 -2.86 13.57 -24.50
N SER A 171 -3.84 13.66 -23.58
CA SER A 171 -4.70 14.85 -23.47
C SER A 171 -4.12 15.98 -22.64
N SER A 172 -3.12 15.73 -21.80
CA SER A 172 -2.56 16.77 -20.93
C SER A 172 -1.68 17.76 -21.71
N ALA A 173 -1.74 19.03 -21.28
CA ALA A 173 -0.89 20.09 -21.80
C ALA A 173 0.58 19.96 -21.36
N VAL A 174 0.87 19.19 -20.30
CA VAL A 174 2.24 19.01 -19.78
C VAL A 174 2.97 17.99 -20.63
N SER A 175 3.97 18.43 -21.40
CA SER A 175 4.72 17.52 -22.26
C SER A 175 5.45 16.44 -21.44
N PRO A 176 5.40 15.16 -21.84
CA PRO A 176 6.15 14.11 -21.16
C PRO A 176 7.65 14.27 -21.37
N ASP A 177 8.44 13.92 -20.36
CA ASP A 177 9.90 13.87 -20.43
C ASP A 177 10.38 12.70 -21.29
N GLN A 178 9.63 11.59 -21.27
CA GLN A 178 9.90 10.42 -22.10
C GLN A 178 8.59 9.76 -22.51
N ARG A 179 8.59 9.11 -23.68
CA ARG A 179 7.43 8.35 -24.16
C ARG A 179 7.67 6.85 -24.10
N PHE A 180 6.61 6.09 -23.81
CA PHE A 180 6.59 4.62 -23.90
C PHE A 180 5.56 4.16 -24.94
N THR A 181 5.68 2.95 -25.47
CA THR A 181 4.77 2.42 -26.52
C THR A 181 3.95 1.22 -26.07
N HIS A 182 4.17 0.73 -24.85
CA HIS A 182 3.41 -0.37 -24.25
C HIS A 182 2.26 0.17 -23.40
N LYS A 183 1.22 -0.64 -23.20
CA LYS A 183 0.04 -0.26 -22.44
C LYS A 183 0.25 -0.36 -20.93
N LEU A 184 -0.33 0.58 -20.19
CA LEU A 184 -0.58 0.44 -18.77
C LEU A 184 -1.81 -0.47 -18.60
N PRO A 185 -1.74 -1.56 -17.83
CA PRO A 185 -2.90 -2.41 -17.65
C PRO A 185 -3.90 -1.76 -16.67
N ASP A 186 -5.16 -1.60 -17.10
CA ASP A 186 -6.25 -0.97 -16.32
C ASP A 186 -6.51 -1.60 -14.93
N ALA A 187 -6.20 -2.89 -14.79
CA ALA A 187 -6.33 -3.64 -13.52
C ALA A 187 -5.00 -4.31 -13.10
N GLY A 188 -3.88 -3.76 -13.57
CA GLY A 188 -2.53 -4.28 -13.32
C GLY A 188 -1.83 -3.64 -12.14
N GLY A 189 -0.50 -3.64 -12.21
CA GLY A 189 0.37 -2.93 -11.28
C GLY A 189 1.54 -2.29 -12.01
N ILE A 190 2.18 -1.32 -11.36
CA ILE A 190 3.30 -0.53 -11.86
C ILE A 190 4.37 -0.56 -10.78
N ALA A 191 5.63 -0.76 -11.16
CA ALA A 191 6.75 -0.66 -10.23
C ALA A 191 7.90 0.13 -10.86
N LEU A 192 8.57 0.92 -10.02
CA LEU A 192 9.83 1.58 -10.33
C LEU A 192 10.98 0.72 -9.80
N LEU A 193 11.91 0.32 -10.68
CA LEU A 193 13.03 -0.56 -10.32
C LEU A 193 14.38 0.09 -10.65
N GLN A 194 15.36 -0.13 -9.79
CA GLN A 194 16.77 0.14 -10.06
C GLN A 194 17.32 -0.84 -11.12
N PRO A 195 18.50 -0.55 -11.73
CA PRO A 195 19.08 -1.43 -12.75
C PRO A 195 19.41 -2.84 -12.25
N ASP A 196 19.57 -3.04 -10.95
CA ASP A 196 19.81 -4.35 -10.33
C ASP A 196 18.51 -5.14 -10.04
N GLY A 197 17.34 -4.58 -10.38
CA GLY A 197 16.03 -5.18 -10.16
C GLY A 197 15.40 -4.87 -8.80
N THR A 198 16.05 -4.07 -7.96
CA THR A 198 15.46 -3.64 -6.68
C THR A 198 14.25 -2.74 -6.93
N ILE A 199 13.09 -3.12 -6.38
CA ILE A 199 11.87 -2.29 -6.39
C ILE A 199 12.08 -1.11 -5.44
N VAL A 200 11.86 0.09 -5.98
CA VAL A 200 11.94 1.36 -5.24
C VAL A 200 10.58 1.78 -4.73
N ASP A 201 9.55 1.65 -5.57
CA ASP A 201 8.16 1.96 -5.26
C ASP A 201 7.25 1.16 -6.22
N GLN A 202 6.03 0.85 -5.79
CA GLN A 202 5.06 0.14 -6.61
C GLN A 202 3.60 0.45 -6.24
N VAL A 203 2.72 0.32 -7.22
CA VAL A 203 1.28 0.56 -7.05
C VAL A 203 0.49 -0.44 -7.88
N GLY A 204 -0.53 -1.04 -7.27
CA GLY A 204 -1.41 -2.03 -7.91
C GLY A 204 -2.87 -1.65 -7.84
N MET A 205 -3.63 -2.06 -8.86
CA MET A 205 -5.08 -1.83 -9.00
C MET A 205 -5.89 -3.11 -8.86
N SER A 206 -5.25 -4.24 -8.52
CA SER A 206 -5.95 -5.48 -8.24
C SER A 206 -5.12 -6.43 -7.36
N GLU A 207 -5.80 -7.38 -6.72
CA GLU A 207 -5.14 -8.42 -5.92
C GLU A 207 -4.21 -9.31 -6.74
N GLY A 208 -4.53 -9.55 -8.01
CA GLY A 208 -3.74 -10.42 -8.89
C GLY A 208 -2.52 -9.74 -9.50
N ALA A 209 -2.42 -8.40 -9.44
CA ALA A 209 -1.24 -7.68 -9.88
C ALA A 209 0.01 -8.12 -9.10
N ALA A 210 1.13 -8.31 -9.80
CA ALA A 210 2.39 -8.66 -9.18
C ALA A 210 2.96 -7.47 -8.38
N PHE A 211 2.79 -6.26 -8.92
CA PHE A 211 3.23 -5.01 -8.29
C PHE A 211 2.06 -4.37 -7.53
N LYS A 212 2.16 -4.36 -6.20
CA LYS A 212 1.21 -3.71 -5.28
C LYS A 212 1.81 -3.60 -3.88
N GLU A 213 1.30 -2.67 -3.11
CA GLU A 213 1.63 -2.52 -1.69
C GLU A 213 0.35 -2.47 -0.87
N GLY A 214 0.32 -3.25 0.22
CA GLY A 214 -0.84 -3.36 1.09
C GLY A 214 -2.14 -3.59 0.31
N THR A 215 -3.13 -2.76 0.59
CA THR A 215 -4.44 -2.77 -0.07
C THR A 215 -4.34 -2.14 -1.47
N PRO A 216 -4.68 -2.86 -2.55
CA PRO A 216 -4.61 -2.31 -3.90
C PRO A 216 -5.66 -1.21 -4.12
N LEU A 217 -5.40 -0.38 -5.12
CA LEU A 217 -6.36 0.57 -5.66
C LEU A 217 -7.51 -0.15 -6.38
N ALA A 218 -8.61 0.56 -6.60
CA ALA A 218 -9.64 0.08 -7.52
C ALA A 218 -9.19 0.34 -8.97
N PRO A 219 -9.48 -0.54 -9.94
CA PRO A 219 -9.30 -0.22 -11.35
C PRO A 219 -10.12 1.02 -11.74
N VAL A 220 -9.53 1.96 -12.47
CA VAL A 220 -10.28 3.06 -13.08
C VAL A 220 -10.90 2.56 -14.38
N THR A 221 -12.19 2.81 -14.58
CA THR A 221 -12.90 2.51 -15.83
C THR A 221 -13.29 3.79 -16.56
N GLY A 222 -13.52 3.72 -17.87
CA GLY A 222 -13.92 4.89 -18.67
C GLY A 222 -12.79 5.85 -19.02
N ASP A 223 -13.11 6.81 -19.89
CA ASP A 223 -12.15 7.70 -20.57
C ASP A 223 -12.29 9.15 -20.06
N GLU A 224 -12.42 9.31 -18.74
CA GLU A 224 -12.52 10.63 -18.09
C GLU A 224 -11.15 11.23 -17.78
N ASP A 225 -11.06 12.55 -17.67
CA ASP A 225 -9.86 13.24 -17.14
C ASP A 225 -9.73 12.97 -15.64
N ARG A 226 -9.11 11.85 -15.29
CA ARG A 226 -8.80 11.49 -13.90
C ARG A 226 -7.64 10.51 -13.83
N GLY A 227 -7.06 10.40 -12.64
CA GLY A 227 -5.99 9.45 -12.33
C GLY A 227 -5.85 9.27 -10.83
N TYR A 228 -4.94 8.40 -10.42
CA TYR A 228 -4.55 8.26 -9.03
C TYR A 228 -3.38 9.18 -8.72
N GLU A 229 -3.55 10.10 -7.77
CA GLU A 229 -2.50 10.97 -7.22
C GLU A 229 -2.11 10.43 -5.83
N ARG A 230 -0.80 10.24 -5.60
CA ARG A 230 -0.26 9.92 -4.29
C ARG A 230 -0.57 11.10 -3.35
N ARG A 231 -1.25 10.79 -2.25
CA ARG A 231 -1.77 11.73 -1.27
C ARG A 231 -0.67 12.63 -0.76
N ARG A 232 -1.05 13.88 -0.62
CA ARG A 232 -0.16 14.88 -0.09
C ARG A 232 0.06 14.66 1.39
N GLY A 233 1.32 14.60 1.83
CA GLY A 233 1.63 14.65 3.25
C GLY A 233 1.46 16.10 3.67
N GLY A 234 0.32 16.49 4.25
CA GLY A 234 0.08 17.91 4.56
C GLY A 234 0.19 18.84 3.35
N ALA A 235 0.40 20.14 3.59
CA ALA A 235 -0.06 21.20 2.69
C ALA A 235 0.66 21.40 1.32
N ALA A 236 1.58 20.53 0.85
CA ALA A 236 2.24 20.81 -0.44
C ALA A 236 2.81 19.66 -1.29
N GLY A 237 2.63 18.36 -1.04
CA GLY A 237 3.19 17.37 -2.01
C GLY A 237 3.06 15.88 -1.71
N SER A 238 3.33 15.06 -2.74
CA SER A 238 3.21 13.58 -2.84
C SER A 238 4.19 12.79 -1.97
N CYS A 239 4.19 13.06 -0.67
CA CYS A 239 5.27 12.67 0.26
C CYS A 239 4.81 11.67 1.32
N VAL A 240 3.74 10.90 1.04
CA VAL A 240 3.27 9.83 1.93
C VAL A 240 3.42 8.52 1.19
N ASP A 241 4.20 7.64 1.80
CA ASP A 241 4.35 6.27 1.39
C ASP A 241 4.32 5.40 2.65
N THR A 242 3.20 4.74 2.86
CA THR A 242 2.94 3.85 4.00
C THR A 242 3.06 2.38 3.61
N ASN A 243 3.47 2.10 2.37
CA ASN A 243 3.42 0.78 1.74
C ASN A 243 1.97 0.21 1.71
N ASP A 244 0.97 1.08 1.55
CA ASP A 244 -0.43 0.67 1.33
C ASP A 244 -1.04 1.59 0.28
N ASN A 245 -1.29 1.05 -0.91
CA ASN A 245 -1.70 1.86 -2.04
C ASN A 245 -3.02 2.61 -1.77
N ALA A 246 -4.01 1.97 -1.14
CA ALA A 246 -5.28 2.62 -0.82
C ALA A 246 -5.16 3.73 0.25
N ALA A 247 -4.21 3.61 1.18
CA ALA A 247 -3.87 4.66 2.15
C ALA A 247 -3.12 5.82 1.51
N ASP A 248 -2.29 5.51 0.51
CA ASP A 248 -1.33 6.44 -0.09
C ASP A 248 -1.86 7.15 -1.32
N PHE A 249 -2.89 6.67 -2.01
CA PHE A 249 -3.41 7.32 -3.21
C PHE A 249 -4.87 7.79 -3.04
N LYS A 250 -5.28 8.69 -3.93
CA LYS A 250 -6.68 9.12 -4.10
C LYS A 250 -6.93 9.39 -5.58
N ILE A 251 -8.18 9.33 -6.01
CA ILE A 251 -8.55 9.82 -7.34
C ILE A 251 -8.40 11.35 -7.36
N ARG A 252 -7.77 11.84 -8.42
CA ARG A 252 -7.70 13.26 -8.80
C ARG A 252 -8.40 13.44 -10.14
N ALA A 253 -9.33 14.39 -10.21
CA ALA A 253 -10.08 14.73 -11.41
C ALA A 253 -10.23 16.27 -11.50
N PRO A 254 -9.68 16.96 -12.51
CA PRO A 254 -8.80 16.42 -13.57
C PRO A 254 -7.49 15.83 -13.01
N SER A 255 -6.69 15.10 -13.78
CA SER A 255 -5.29 14.84 -13.36
C SER A 255 -4.46 16.11 -13.41
N ASP A 256 -3.27 16.06 -12.83
CA ASP A 256 -2.31 17.17 -12.84
C ASP A 256 -0.91 16.58 -12.89
N PRO A 257 -0.48 16.13 -14.07
CA PRO A 257 0.86 15.62 -14.24
C PRO A 257 1.87 16.77 -14.24
N GLN A 258 3.06 16.49 -13.72
CA GLN A 258 4.23 17.34 -13.66
C GLN A 258 5.43 16.63 -14.30
N ASN A 259 6.24 17.39 -15.03
CA ASN A 259 7.46 16.90 -15.68
C ASN A 259 8.71 17.53 -15.06
N LEU A 260 9.89 17.32 -15.65
CA LEU A 260 11.15 17.89 -15.17
C LEU A 260 11.17 19.44 -15.17
N ALA A 261 10.38 20.06 -16.05
CA ALA A 261 10.28 21.52 -16.19
C ALA A 261 9.25 22.15 -15.25
N SER A 262 8.35 21.36 -14.66
CA SER A 262 7.38 21.84 -13.67
C SER A 262 8.07 22.45 -12.45
N PRO A 263 7.42 23.43 -11.77
CA PRO A 263 7.91 23.97 -10.50
C PRO A 263 8.18 22.87 -9.47
N ALA A 264 9.14 23.09 -8.57
CA ALA A 264 9.45 22.11 -7.53
C ALA A 264 8.34 22.03 -6.48
N THR A 265 7.89 20.82 -6.19
CA THR A 265 6.93 20.49 -5.15
C THR A 265 7.66 20.26 -3.82
N ARG A 266 7.16 20.80 -2.71
CA ARG A 266 7.82 20.66 -1.39
C ARG A 266 7.08 19.65 -0.52
N CYS A 267 7.84 18.72 0.06
CA CYS A 267 7.37 17.94 1.21
C CYS A 267 7.47 18.79 2.48
N PRO A 268 6.43 18.83 3.33
CA PRO A 268 6.49 19.53 4.60
C PRO A 268 7.20 18.74 5.69
#